data_AF-A0A5E4YD34-F1
#
_entry.id   AF-A0A5E4YD34-F1
#
_cell.length_a   1.000
_cell.length_b   1.000
_cell.length_c   1.000
_cell.angle_alpha   90.00
_cell.angle_beta   90.00
_cell.angle_gamma   90.00
#
_symmetry.space_group_name_H-M   'P 1'
#
loop_
_entity.id
_entity.type
_entity.pdbx_description
1 polymer ?
#
loop_
_entity_poly.entity_id
_entity_poly.type
_entity_poly.pdbx_seq_one_letter_code
_entity_poly.pdbx_strand_id
1 'polypeptide(L)'
;MTTFRNFALVALLALPGVAPLSVAHAEPDIRVGFSPEGSARTLVLETIGSAKHSIQMLAYSFQAPDIMQALVDAKKRGVAVRVVIDKKRNTGKASKAAMDFVTREGVALRTNDHFNIHHENRNPVTCYIAYAALYWGSPA
;
A
#
# COMPACT_ATOMS: atom_id res chain seq x y z
N MET A 1 -65.79 47.13 5.48
CA MET A 1 -64.33 46.98 5.67
C MET A 1 -64.00 45.50 5.59
N THR A 2 -63.23 44.89 4.68
CA THR A 2 -62.66 45.22 3.35
C THR A 2 -62.13 43.85 2.87
N THR A 3 -62.56 43.40 1.69
CA THR A 3 -62.08 42.22 0.93
C THR A 3 -60.69 42.43 0.32
N PHE A 4 -59.90 41.38 0.03
CA PHE A 4 -58.92 41.17 -1.09
C PHE A 4 -58.13 39.87 -0.82
N ARG A 5 -57.54 39.07 -1.73
CA ARG A 5 -57.77 38.55 -3.10
C ARG A 5 -56.64 37.50 -3.37
N ASN A 6 -56.88 36.48 -4.20
CA ASN A 6 -55.92 35.46 -4.69
C ASN A 6 -54.50 35.96 -4.99
N PHE A 7 -53.47 35.12 -4.72
CA PHE A 7 -52.29 34.98 -5.59
C PHE A 7 -51.75 33.53 -5.55
N ALA A 8 -51.66 32.94 -6.74
CA ALA A 8 -50.95 31.71 -7.04
C ALA A 8 -49.43 31.88 -6.86
N LEU A 9 -48.69 30.80 -6.59
CA LEU A 9 -47.71 30.26 -7.54
C LEU A 9 -47.06 28.98 -7.00
N VAL A 10 -47.08 27.97 -7.85
CA VAL A 10 -46.21 26.80 -7.84
C VAL A 10 -44.75 27.25 -7.88
N ALA A 11 -43.92 26.72 -6.98
CA ALA A 11 -42.48 26.69 -7.16
C ALA A 11 -41.95 25.32 -6.68
N LEU A 12 -42.30 24.30 -7.47
CA LEU A 12 -41.56 23.05 -7.53
C LEU A 12 -40.13 23.43 -7.93
N LEU A 13 -39.22 23.54 -6.96
CA LEU A 13 -37.80 23.74 -7.19
C LEU A 13 -37.30 22.55 -8.01
N ALA A 14 -37.17 22.79 -9.31
CA ALA A 14 -36.45 21.94 -10.23
C ALA A 14 -35.03 21.76 -9.68
N LEU A 15 -34.76 20.59 -9.09
CA LEU A 15 -33.40 20.12 -8.85
C LEU A 15 -32.78 19.90 -10.24
N PRO A 16 -31.78 20.71 -10.66
CA PRO A 16 -31.09 20.44 -11.90
C PRO A 16 -30.34 19.12 -11.74
N GLY A 17 -30.75 18.13 -12.53
CA GLY A 17 -29.97 16.99 -12.98
C GLY A 17 -29.16 16.26 -11.92
N VAL A 18 -29.69 15.15 -11.43
CA VAL A 18 -28.85 14.08 -10.87
C VAL A 18 -27.92 13.62 -11.98
N ALA A 19 -26.72 14.20 -12.06
CA ALA A 19 -25.67 13.68 -12.93
C ALA A 19 -25.43 12.23 -12.50
N PRO A 20 -25.31 11.28 -13.43
CA PRO A 20 -24.96 9.92 -13.07
C PRO A 20 -23.63 9.98 -12.32
N LEU A 21 -23.62 9.50 -11.07
CA LEU A 21 -22.39 9.25 -10.34
C LEU A 21 -21.61 8.22 -11.15
N SER A 22 -20.66 8.71 -11.96
CA SER A 22 -19.77 7.86 -12.71
C SER A 22 -18.86 7.20 -11.70
N VAL A 23 -19.20 5.97 -11.31
CA VAL A 23 -18.32 5.14 -10.48
C VAL A 23 -17.12 4.82 -11.37
N ALA A 24 -16.02 5.53 -11.15
CA ALA A 24 -14.77 5.25 -11.85
C ALA A 24 -14.33 3.83 -11.47
N HIS A 25 -14.50 2.89 -12.39
CA HIS A 25 -13.85 1.59 -12.28
C HIS A 25 -12.36 1.81 -12.56
N ALA A 26 -11.52 1.59 -11.56
CA ALA A 26 -10.09 1.53 -11.77
C ALA A 26 -9.79 0.31 -12.66
N GLU A 27 -9.33 0.55 -13.89
CA GLU A 27 -8.78 -0.52 -14.71
C GLU A 27 -7.53 -1.08 -14.03
N PRO A 28 -7.31 -2.41 -14.10
CA PRO A 28 -6.09 -3.00 -13.58
C PRO A 28 -4.90 -2.53 -14.43
N ASP A 29 -4.00 -1.75 -13.82
CA ASP A 29 -2.73 -1.34 -14.42
C ASP A 29 -1.62 -2.35 -14.04
N ILE A 30 -0.94 -2.91 -15.04
CA ILE A 30 0.17 -3.85 -14.85
C ILE A 30 1.47 -3.13 -15.19
N ARG A 31 2.33 -2.96 -14.18
CA ARG A 31 3.65 -2.38 -14.34
C ARG A 31 4.73 -3.43 -14.11
N VAL A 32 5.78 -3.40 -14.92
CA VAL A 32 6.92 -4.32 -14.85
C VAL A 32 8.20 -3.51 -14.77
N GLY A 33 9.10 -3.94 -13.90
CA GLY A 33 10.45 -3.40 -13.80
C GLY A 33 11.46 -4.52 -13.66
N PHE A 34 12.69 -4.24 -14.04
CA PHE A 34 13.78 -5.19 -14.14
C PHE A 34 15.01 -4.71 -13.35
N SER A 35 15.93 -5.64 -13.11
CA SER A 35 17.21 -5.41 -12.46
C SER A 35 18.31 -6.06 -13.29
N PRO A 36 19.52 -5.46 -13.37
CA PRO A 36 20.02 -4.41 -12.46
C PRO A 36 19.78 -2.95 -12.90
N GLU A 37 19.09 -2.68 -14.01
CA GLU A 37 18.94 -1.31 -14.55
C GLU A 37 18.16 -0.34 -13.66
N GLY A 38 17.42 -0.85 -12.67
CA GLY A 38 16.84 -0.06 -11.58
C GLY A 38 15.31 0.13 -11.65
N SER A 39 14.66 -0.17 -12.77
CA SER A 39 13.21 0.00 -12.91
C SER A 39 12.40 -0.84 -11.92
N ALA A 40 12.88 -2.05 -11.56
CA ALA A 40 12.26 -2.86 -10.50
C ALA A 40 12.29 -2.14 -9.15
N ARG A 41 13.42 -1.54 -8.80
CA ARG A 41 13.60 -0.85 -7.51
C ARG A 41 12.70 0.39 -7.42
N THR A 42 12.68 1.19 -8.48
CA THR A 42 11.79 2.35 -8.60
C THR A 42 10.33 1.95 -8.43
N LEU A 43 9.89 0.89 -9.12
CA LEU A 43 8.52 0.41 -9.03
C LEU A 43 8.14 -0.01 -7.60
N VAL A 44 9.03 -0.69 -6.87
CA VAL A 44 8.79 -1.06 -5.47
C VAL A 44 8.64 0.18 -4.59
N LEU A 45 9.54 1.16 -4.73
CA LEU A 45 9.49 2.40 -3.95
C LEU A 45 8.21 3.20 -4.21
N GLU A 46 7.82 3.35 -5.48
CA GLU A 46 6.57 4.02 -5.86
C GLU A 46 5.35 3.31 -5.28
N THR A 47 5.35 1.98 -5.31
CA THR A 47 4.25 1.17 -4.80
C THR A 47 4.10 1.31 -3.28
N ILE A 48 5.21 1.35 -2.54
CA ILE A 48 5.20 1.66 -1.09
C ILE A 48 4.75 3.11 -0.84
N GLY A 49 5.22 4.04 -1.69
CA GLY A 49 4.90 5.47 -1.59
C GLY A 49 3.42 5.78 -1.85
N SER A 50 2.78 5.07 -2.77
CA SER A 50 1.38 5.29 -3.16
C SER A 50 0.36 4.65 -2.21
N ALA A 51 0.78 3.68 -1.39
CA ALA A 51 -0.09 2.98 -0.44
C ALA A 51 -0.82 3.95 0.51
N LYS A 52 -2.14 3.74 0.66
CA LYS A 52 -3.03 4.62 1.46
C LYS A 52 -3.55 3.98 2.75
N HIS A 53 -3.69 2.66 2.80
CA HIS A 53 -4.35 1.97 3.92
C HIS A 53 -3.47 0.94 4.59
N SER A 54 -2.85 0.03 3.82
CA SER A 54 -2.02 -1.04 4.38
C SER A 54 -0.90 -1.48 3.45
N ILE A 55 0.15 -2.04 4.04
CA ILE A 55 1.24 -2.75 3.36
C ILE A 55 1.44 -4.10 4.08
N GLN A 56 1.44 -5.18 3.31
CA GLN A 56 1.77 -6.53 3.77
C GLN A 56 2.99 -7.02 3.00
N MET A 57 4.14 -7.09 3.67
CA MET A 57 5.40 -7.47 3.02
C MET A 57 5.86 -8.84 3.49
N LEU A 58 6.27 -9.66 2.52
CA LEU A 58 7.05 -10.86 2.73
C LEU A 58 8.44 -10.63 2.12
N ALA A 59 9.50 -10.77 2.91
CA ALA A 59 10.85 -10.53 2.40
C ALA A 59 11.81 -11.64 2.83
N TYR A 60 12.59 -12.14 1.87
CA TYR A 60 13.63 -13.12 2.16
C TYR A 60 14.86 -12.46 2.80
N SER A 61 15.45 -11.46 2.12
CA SER A 61 16.54 -10.64 2.66
C SER A 61 16.05 -9.22 2.93
N PHE A 62 16.21 -8.76 4.16
CA PHE A 62 15.68 -7.49 4.65
C PHE A 62 16.82 -6.56 5.05
N GLN A 63 17.42 -5.88 4.05
CA GLN A 63 18.65 -5.11 4.26
C GLN A 63 18.77 -3.80 3.43
N ALA A 64 17.84 -3.53 2.51
CA ALA A 64 17.87 -2.36 1.63
C ALA A 64 17.42 -1.07 2.37
N PRO A 65 18.31 -0.10 2.69
CA PRO A 65 17.98 1.00 3.58
C PRO A 65 16.84 1.91 3.08
N ASP A 66 16.77 2.13 1.78
CA ASP A 66 15.73 2.94 1.13
C ASP A 66 14.34 2.29 1.20
N ILE A 67 14.26 0.96 1.06
CA ILE A 67 13.01 0.23 1.28
C ILE A 67 12.56 0.39 2.73
N MET A 68 13.50 0.35 3.69
CA MET A 68 13.16 0.51 5.11
C MET A 68 12.64 1.91 5.40
N GLN A 69 13.29 2.93 4.84
CA GLN A 69 12.84 4.31 4.95
C GLN A 69 11.43 4.46 4.35
N ALA A 70 11.18 3.90 3.16
CA ALA A 70 9.87 3.97 2.53
C ALA A 70 8.75 3.32 3.37
N LEU A 71 9.04 2.20 4.04
CA LEU A 71 8.10 1.54 4.96
C LEU A 71 7.82 2.40 6.20
N VAL A 72 8.86 3.02 6.77
CA VAL A 72 8.73 3.95 7.90
C VAL A 72 7.91 5.16 7.50
N ASP A 73 8.16 5.74 6.32
CA ASP A 73 7.41 6.88 5.82
C ASP A 73 5.94 6.51 5.60
N ALA A 74 5.66 5.31 5.08
CA ALA A 74 4.29 4.81 4.98
C ALA A 74 3.62 4.69 6.35
N LYS A 75 4.32 4.13 7.34
CA LYS A 75 3.82 4.03 8.71
C LYS A 75 3.52 5.42 9.30
N LYS A 76 4.40 6.41 9.08
CA LYS A 76 4.21 7.81 9.51
C LYS A 76 3.02 8.49 8.85
N ARG A 77 2.69 8.13 7.61
CA ARG A 77 1.45 8.56 6.93
C ARG A 77 0.17 7.94 7.51
N GLY A 78 0.28 7.00 8.45
CA GLY A 78 -0.86 6.28 9.02
C GLY A 78 -1.20 4.96 8.31
N VAL A 79 -0.38 4.52 7.35
CA VAL A 79 -0.57 3.23 6.66
C VAL A 79 -0.27 2.08 7.64
N ALA A 80 -1.13 1.06 7.67
CA ALA A 80 -0.91 -0.15 8.45
C ALA A 80 0.17 -1.03 7.80
N VAL A 81 1.40 -0.98 8.30
CA VAL A 81 2.53 -1.74 7.76
C VAL A 81 2.81 -3.00 8.60
N ARG A 82 2.76 -4.16 7.95
CA ARG A 82 3.08 -5.48 8.53
C ARG A 82 4.10 -6.21 7.64
N VAL A 83 5.16 -6.73 8.25
CA VAL A 83 6.28 -7.37 7.55
C VAL A 83 6.56 -8.73 8.18
N VAL A 84 6.73 -9.76 7.35
CA VAL A 84 7.26 -11.06 7.77
C VAL A 84 8.51 -11.37 6.97
N ILE A 85 9.59 -11.78 7.65
CA ILE A 85 10.87 -12.07 7.02
C ILE A 85 11.39 -13.46 7.36
N ASP A 86 12.27 -14.00 6.52
CA ASP A 86 12.99 -15.25 6.81
C ASP A 86 14.00 -15.03 7.96
N LYS A 87 13.92 -15.81 9.03
CA LYS A 87 14.81 -15.67 10.19
C LYS A 87 16.27 -15.99 9.87
N LYS A 88 16.50 -17.06 9.10
CA LYS A 88 17.85 -17.60 8.84
C LYS A 88 18.65 -16.67 7.92
N ARG A 89 17.98 -15.89 7.07
CA ARG A 89 18.61 -14.91 6.18
C ARG A 89 18.83 -13.52 6.75
N ASN A 90 18.28 -13.22 7.93
CA ASN A 90 18.35 -11.89 8.52
C ASN A 90 19.18 -11.84 9.81
N THR A 91 20.21 -12.68 9.92
CA THR A 91 21.12 -12.74 11.08
C THR A 91 22.31 -11.77 10.98
N GLY A 92 22.59 -11.24 9.79
CA GLY A 92 23.70 -10.32 9.53
C GLY A 92 23.51 -8.92 10.11
N LYS A 93 24.62 -8.15 10.21
CA LYS A 93 24.61 -6.79 10.79
C LYS A 93 23.65 -5.84 10.07
N ALA A 94 23.65 -5.86 8.74
CA ALA A 94 22.77 -5.01 7.93
C ALA A 94 21.29 -5.33 8.18
N SER A 95 20.93 -6.61 8.19
CA SER A 95 19.57 -7.05 8.50
C SER A 95 19.13 -6.67 9.91
N LYS A 96 19.99 -6.87 10.92
CA LYS A 96 19.70 -6.46 12.30
C LYS A 96 19.45 -4.96 12.39
N ALA A 97 20.31 -4.15 11.78
CA ALA A 97 20.11 -2.69 11.75
C ALA A 97 18.80 -2.30 11.06
N ALA A 98 18.43 -2.96 9.96
CA ALA A 98 17.16 -2.73 9.28
C ALA A 98 15.95 -3.12 10.16
N MET A 99 16.00 -4.27 10.82
CA MET A 99 14.96 -4.74 11.75
C MET A 99 14.79 -3.77 12.93
N ASP A 100 15.90 -3.36 13.55
CA ASP A 100 15.90 -2.41 14.68
C ASP A 100 15.34 -1.06 14.25
N PHE A 101 15.72 -0.57 13.07
CA PHE A 101 15.25 0.70 12.53
C PHE A 101 13.73 0.70 12.33
N VAL A 102 13.18 -0.28 11.60
CA VAL A 102 11.73 -0.28 11.30
C VAL A 102 10.88 -0.55 12.53
N THR A 103 11.33 -1.42 13.44
CA THR A 103 10.59 -1.73 14.68
C THR A 103 10.56 -0.54 15.63
N ARG A 104 11.67 0.19 15.77
CA ARG A 104 11.73 1.44 16.56
C ARG A 104 10.75 2.49 16.04
N GLU A 105 10.54 2.56 14.73
CA GLU A 105 9.60 3.49 14.08
C GLU A 105 8.15 2.94 14.04
N GLY A 106 7.86 1.81 14.70
CA GLY A 106 6.51 1.28 14.89
C GLY A 106 5.98 0.41 13.75
N VAL A 107 6.84 -0.07 12.84
CA VAL A 107 6.48 -1.08 11.84
C VAL A 107 6.34 -2.44 12.53
N ALA A 108 5.23 -3.15 12.29
CA ALA A 108 5.02 -4.47 12.85
C ALA A 108 5.83 -5.51 12.06
N LEU A 109 6.89 -6.05 12.66
CA LEU A 109 7.80 -7.01 12.05
C LEU A 109 7.74 -8.35 12.78
N ARG A 110 7.70 -9.45 12.03
CA ARG A 110 7.86 -10.82 12.54
C ARG A 110 8.90 -11.58 11.72
N THR A 111 9.53 -12.57 12.35
CA THR A 111 10.40 -13.53 11.66
C THR A 111 9.70 -14.88 11.54
N ASN A 112 9.95 -15.60 10.45
CA ASN A 112 9.51 -16.96 10.23
C ASN A 112 10.73 -17.88 10.11
N ASP A 113 10.72 -18.98 10.87
CA ASP A 113 11.76 -20.02 10.85
C ASP A 113 11.25 -21.44 10.58
N HIS A 114 9.92 -21.61 10.42
CA HIS A 114 9.28 -22.88 10.13
C HIS A 114 9.37 -23.27 8.66
N PHE A 115 9.35 -22.29 7.76
CA PHE A 115 9.46 -22.50 6.32
C PHE A 115 10.55 -21.59 5.76
N ASN A 116 11.37 -22.13 4.84
CA ASN A 116 12.11 -21.26 3.96
C ASN A 116 11.06 -20.53 3.11
N ILE A 117 11.07 -19.20 3.12
CA ILE A 117 10.30 -18.45 2.11
C ILE A 117 10.90 -18.88 0.76
N HIS A 118 10.13 -19.66 -0.03
CA HIS A 118 10.65 -20.44 -1.16
C HIS A 118 11.50 -19.57 -2.10
N HIS A 119 12.73 -20.05 -2.33
CA HIS A 119 13.79 -19.35 -3.03
C HIS A 119 14.41 -20.32 -4.04
N GLU A 120 13.87 -20.40 -5.26
CA GLU A 120 14.57 -21.04 -6.37
C GLU A 120 15.56 -20.03 -6.97
N ASN A 121 16.85 -20.38 -6.93
CA ASN A 121 17.96 -19.45 -7.13
C ASN A 121 18.94 -19.94 -8.20
N ARG A 122 18.44 -20.28 -9.40
CA ARG A 122 19.28 -20.54 -10.58
C ARG A 122 19.48 -19.34 -11.51
N ASN A 123 19.26 -18.11 -11.02
CA ASN A 123 19.68 -16.89 -11.70
C ASN A 123 19.85 -15.76 -10.66
N PRO A 124 20.80 -14.81 -10.81
CA PRO A 124 21.07 -13.77 -9.81
C PRO A 124 19.96 -12.70 -9.67
N VAL A 125 18.77 -12.95 -10.22
CA VAL A 125 17.64 -12.03 -10.16
C VAL A 125 16.88 -12.31 -8.86
N THR A 126 17.30 -11.62 -7.81
CA THR A 126 16.65 -11.62 -6.50
C THR A 126 15.17 -11.23 -6.66
N CYS A 127 14.27 -12.16 -6.39
CA CYS A 127 12.83 -11.95 -6.44
C CYS A 127 12.37 -11.10 -5.25
N TYR A 128 11.95 -9.86 -5.49
CA TYR A 128 11.18 -9.05 -4.54
C TYR A 128 9.71 -9.42 -4.68
N ILE A 129 9.17 -10.25 -3.80
CA ILE A 129 7.71 -10.36 -3.67
C ILE A 129 7.25 -9.35 -2.62
N ALA A 130 7.12 -8.08 -3.02
CA ALA A 130 6.27 -7.15 -2.29
C ALA A 130 4.84 -7.35 -2.79
N TYR A 131 4.01 -8.11 -2.06
CA TYR A 131 2.56 -8.06 -2.24
C TYR A 131 2.04 -6.71 -1.71
N ALA A 132 2.15 -5.66 -2.51
CA ALA A 132 1.35 -4.48 -2.30
C ALA A 132 -0.07 -4.75 -2.83
N ALA A 133 -0.84 -5.53 -2.08
CA ALA A 133 -2.26 -5.68 -2.36
C ALA A 133 -2.96 -4.35 -2.05
N LEU A 134 -3.37 -3.65 -3.11
CA LEU A 134 -4.44 -2.66 -3.07
C LEU A 134 -5.73 -3.39 -2.63
N TYR A 135 -6.38 -2.86 -1.59
CA TYR A 135 -7.76 -3.10 -1.14
C TYR A 135 -8.17 -4.51 -0.64
N TRP A 136 -8.60 -4.56 0.63
CA TRP A 136 -9.99 -4.91 0.96
C TRP A 136 -10.37 -4.27 2.30
N GLY A 137 -11.40 -3.43 2.29
CA GLY A 137 -12.10 -2.98 3.47
C GLY A 137 -13.59 -3.18 3.27
N SER A 138 -14.23 -3.97 4.15
CA SER A 138 -15.46 -3.54 4.82
C SER A 138 -15.87 -4.52 5.92
N PRO A 139 -16.61 -4.04 6.94
CA PRO A 139 -16.90 -4.74 8.18
C PRO A 139 -18.17 -5.61 8.07
N ALA A 140 -18.23 -6.63 8.92
CA ALA A 140 -19.44 -7.11 9.57
C ALA A 140 -19.07 -7.46 11.02
#